data_AF-A0A3M2EE48-F1
#
_entry.id   AF-A0A3M2EE48-F1
#
_cell.length_a   1.000
_cell.length_b   1.000
_cell.length_c   1.000
_cell.angle_alpha   90.00
_cell.angle_beta   90.00
_cell.angle_gamma   90.00
#
_symmetry.space_group_name_H-M   'P 1'
#
loop_
_entity.id
_entity.type
_entity.pdbx_description
1 polymer ?
#
loop_
_entity_poly.entity_id
_entity_poly.type
_entity_poly.pdbx_seq_one_letter_code
_entity_poly.pdbx_strand_id
1 'polypeptide(L)'
;MRLLVLSLLALLGVAAVRRPAGDDRPDDFVRLRDVDPSILEEVRYYGDFNFVGTRIDGYEAPVIWLTRPAAEALARVQAELRPQGLTLKVFDAYRPQRAVDHFVRWSYQGLDQAMKPFFYPEIPKRRLFAEGYIASRSGHSRGSTVDLTIAPLGHVP
;
A
#
# COMPACT_ATOMS: atom_id res chain seq x y z
N MET A 1 29.43 -50.78 32.11
CA MET A 1 29.49 -50.85 30.63
C MET A 1 28.47 -49.87 30.06
N ARG A 2 28.96 -48.73 29.54
CA ARG A 2 28.36 -47.72 28.63
C ARG A 2 26.97 -47.12 28.95
N LEU A 3 27.00 -45.88 29.44
CA LEU A 3 25.93 -44.88 29.33
C LEU A 3 25.78 -44.46 27.87
N LEU A 4 24.58 -44.53 27.32
CA LEU A 4 24.23 -43.96 26.01
C LEU A 4 23.47 -42.65 26.23
N VAL A 5 24.12 -41.53 25.93
CA VAL A 5 23.49 -40.20 25.83
C VAL A 5 23.18 -39.97 24.36
N LEU A 6 21.89 -39.97 24.00
CA LEU A 6 21.42 -39.60 22.67
C LEU A 6 21.26 -38.08 22.60
N SER A 7 22.24 -37.41 22.00
CA SER A 7 22.15 -35.99 21.68
C SER A 7 21.34 -35.80 20.40
N LEU A 8 20.11 -35.28 20.52
CA LEU A 8 19.28 -34.90 19.37
C LEU A 8 19.69 -33.50 18.90
N LEU A 9 20.48 -33.40 17.83
CA LEU A 9 20.70 -32.14 17.11
C LEU A 9 19.45 -31.81 16.29
N ALA A 10 18.64 -30.87 16.78
CA ALA A 10 17.59 -30.25 15.98
C ALA A 10 18.23 -29.23 15.03
N LEU A 11 18.37 -29.59 13.75
CA LEU A 11 18.72 -28.66 12.69
C LEU A 11 17.49 -27.79 12.38
N LEU A 12 17.45 -26.56 12.91
CA LEU A 12 16.50 -25.54 12.47
C LEU A 12 16.91 -25.06 11.07
N GLY A 13 16.33 -25.68 10.05
CA GLY A 13 16.41 -25.19 8.68
C GLY A 13 15.68 -23.85 8.57
N VAL A 14 16.43 -22.75 8.44
CA VAL A 14 15.86 -21.46 8.06
C VAL A 14 15.45 -21.57 6.59
N ALA A 15 14.17 -21.85 6.34
CA ALA A 15 13.63 -21.78 4.99
C ALA A 15 13.68 -20.32 4.54
N ALA A 16 14.55 -20.01 3.58
CA ALA A 16 14.56 -18.71 2.92
C ALA A 16 13.20 -18.53 2.22
N VAL A 17 12.37 -17.60 2.72
CA VAL A 17 11.12 -17.22 2.06
C VAL A 17 11.50 -16.63 0.71
N ARG A 18 11.16 -17.34 -0.36
CA ARG A 18 11.43 -16.89 -1.72
C ARG A 18 10.43 -15.79 -2.06
N ARG A 19 10.92 -14.56 -2.26
CA ARG A 19 10.10 -13.46 -2.75
C ARG A 19 9.47 -13.82 -4.09
N PRO A 20 8.20 -13.42 -4.34
CA PRO A 20 7.61 -13.55 -5.66
C PRO A 20 8.46 -12.76 -6.67
N ALA A 21 8.60 -13.30 -7.88
CA ALA A 21 9.32 -12.61 -8.94
C ALA A 21 8.63 -11.27 -9.24
N GLY A 22 9.40 -10.17 -9.25
CA GLY A 22 8.85 -8.80 -9.42
C GLY A 22 8.54 -8.05 -8.12
N ASP A 23 8.93 -8.60 -6.96
CA ASP A 23 8.97 -7.86 -5.71
C ASP A 23 10.25 -7.01 -5.62
N ASP A 24 10.21 -5.82 -6.22
CA ASP A 24 11.32 -4.86 -6.21
C ASP A 24 11.43 -4.06 -4.89
N ARG A 25 10.67 -4.45 -3.85
CA ARG A 25 10.68 -3.72 -2.57
C ARG A 25 11.97 -4.00 -1.81
N PRO A 26 12.64 -2.96 -1.30
CA PRO A 26 13.73 -3.10 -0.33
C PRO A 26 13.34 -3.89 0.94
N ASP A 27 14.34 -4.43 1.64
CA ASP A 27 14.16 -5.27 2.84
C ASP A 27 13.55 -4.55 4.05
N ASP A 28 13.61 -3.22 4.09
CA ASP A 28 13.08 -2.40 5.18
C ASP A 28 11.57 -2.12 5.07
N PHE A 29 10.91 -2.67 4.04
CA PHE A 29 9.47 -2.57 3.87
C PHE A 29 8.72 -3.55 4.76
N VAL A 30 7.63 -3.07 5.35
CA VAL A 30 6.74 -3.83 6.24
C VAL A 30 5.29 -3.65 5.80
N ARG A 31 4.45 -4.63 6.15
CA ARG A 31 3.00 -4.48 6.02
C ARG A 31 2.50 -3.62 7.17
N LEU A 32 1.67 -2.61 6.87
CA LEU A 32 1.13 -1.73 7.89
C LEU A 32 0.37 -2.51 8.97
N ARG A 33 -0.53 -3.42 8.55
CA ARG A 33 -1.25 -4.33 9.44
C ARG A 33 -0.37 -5.20 10.37
N ASP A 34 0.88 -5.48 10.01
CA ASP A 34 1.78 -6.21 10.91
C ASP A 34 2.35 -5.31 12.02
N VAL A 35 2.41 -3.99 11.77
CA VAL A 35 2.87 -2.99 12.74
C VAL A 35 1.73 -2.50 13.63
N ASP A 36 0.58 -2.18 13.03
CA ASP A 36 -0.63 -1.81 13.77
C ASP A 36 -1.88 -2.33 13.02
N PRO A 37 -2.47 -3.46 13.44
CA PRO A 37 -3.64 -4.03 12.79
C PRO A 37 -4.94 -3.23 13.05
N SER A 38 -4.89 -2.16 13.85
CA SER A 38 -6.06 -1.33 14.11
C SER A 38 -6.24 -0.18 13.13
N ILE A 39 -5.23 0.11 12.30
CA ILE A 39 -5.35 1.08 11.21
C ILE A 39 -6.15 0.43 10.08
N LEU A 40 -7.15 1.15 9.56
CA LEU A 40 -7.99 0.64 8.48
C LEU A 40 -7.22 0.71 7.15
N GLU A 41 -7.26 -0.36 6.36
CA GLU A 41 -6.66 -0.39 5.01
C GLU A 41 -7.77 -0.51 3.96
N GLU A 42 -7.87 0.46 3.06
CA GLU A 42 -8.72 0.41 1.86
C GLU A 42 -7.83 0.58 0.62
N VAL A 43 -7.18 -0.51 0.21
CA VAL A 43 -6.16 -0.50 -0.85
C VAL A 43 -6.80 -0.25 -2.22
N ARG A 44 -7.08 1.02 -2.53
CA ARG A 44 -7.90 1.45 -3.68
C ARG A 44 -7.42 0.90 -5.02
N TYR A 45 -6.10 0.85 -5.20
CA TYR A 45 -5.50 0.44 -6.47
C TYR A 45 -5.46 -1.09 -6.67
N TYR A 46 -5.79 -1.89 -5.64
CA TYR A 46 -6.06 -3.32 -5.81
C TYR A 46 -7.46 -3.59 -6.38
N GLY A 47 -8.43 -2.73 -6.08
CA GLY A 47 -9.80 -2.78 -6.61
C GLY A 47 -9.95 -2.06 -7.95
N ASP A 48 -11.15 -2.10 -8.50
CA ASP A 48 -11.56 -1.37 -9.71
C ASP A 48 -12.11 0.03 -9.40
N PHE A 49 -12.59 0.27 -8.17
CA PHE A 49 -13.08 1.57 -7.72
C PHE A 49 -11.96 2.57 -7.37
N ASN A 50 -11.22 2.95 -8.41
CA ASN A 50 -10.19 3.99 -8.42
C ASN A 50 -10.33 4.84 -9.71
N PHE A 51 -9.53 5.90 -9.85
CA PHE A 51 -9.69 6.83 -10.98
C PHE A 51 -9.43 6.22 -12.36
N VAL A 52 -8.72 5.10 -12.45
CA VAL A 52 -8.47 4.36 -13.70
C VAL A 52 -9.65 3.46 -14.05
N GLY A 53 -10.36 2.93 -13.06
CA GLY A 53 -11.52 2.03 -13.25
C GLY A 53 -11.17 0.54 -13.36
N THR A 54 -9.92 0.18 -13.05
CA THR A 54 -9.44 -1.20 -13.05
C THR A 54 -8.32 -1.36 -12.04
N ARG A 55 -7.96 -2.60 -11.69
CA ARG A 55 -6.79 -2.88 -10.84
C ARG A 55 -5.53 -2.31 -11.47
N ILE A 56 -4.69 -1.69 -10.65
CA ILE A 56 -3.45 -1.07 -11.10
C ILE A 56 -2.30 -2.09 -11.07
N ASP A 57 -1.55 -2.19 -12.17
CA ASP A 57 -0.29 -2.94 -12.23
C ASP A 57 0.60 -2.76 -10.99
N GLY A 58 0.98 -3.88 -10.38
CA GLY A 58 1.80 -3.91 -9.17
C GLY A 58 1.02 -3.94 -7.85
N TYR A 59 -0.30 -3.67 -7.86
CA TYR A 59 -1.18 -3.95 -6.73
C TYR A 59 -1.74 -5.36 -6.83
N GLU A 60 -0.89 -6.36 -6.57
CA GLU A 60 -1.21 -7.78 -6.72
C GLU A 60 -1.98 -8.35 -5.51
N ALA A 61 -1.98 -7.63 -4.39
CA ALA A 61 -2.69 -7.99 -3.16
C ALA A 61 -3.21 -6.72 -2.46
N PRO A 62 -4.30 -6.80 -1.67
CA PRO A 62 -4.84 -5.67 -0.91
C PRO A 62 -4.01 -5.45 0.36
N VAL A 63 -2.75 -5.01 0.19
CA VAL A 63 -1.81 -4.82 1.30
C VAL A 63 -1.14 -3.45 1.20
N ILE A 64 -1.13 -2.72 2.30
CA ILE A 64 -0.34 -1.48 2.44
C ILE A 64 1.10 -1.81 2.84
N TRP A 65 2.04 -1.43 1.99
CA TRP A 65 3.48 -1.55 2.22
C TRP A 65 4.09 -0.17 2.46
N LEU A 66 4.94 -0.06 3.46
CA LEU A 66 5.64 1.16 3.85
C LEU A 66 7.05 0.82 4.31
N THR A 67 7.96 1.78 4.31
CA THR A 67 9.19 1.64 5.11
C THR A 67 8.82 1.49 6.58
N ARG A 68 9.60 0.71 7.33
CA ARG A 68 9.38 0.53 8.78
C ARG A 68 9.24 1.86 9.55
N PRO A 69 10.10 2.89 9.34
CA PRO A 69 9.94 4.15 10.05
C PRO A 69 8.61 4.86 9.77
N ALA A 70 8.09 4.77 8.54
CA ALA A 70 6.80 5.36 8.19
C ALA A 70 5.64 4.60 8.86
N ALA A 71 5.68 3.26 8.86
CA ALA A 71 4.67 2.45 9.53
C ALA A 71 4.63 2.70 11.05
N GLU A 72 5.80 2.79 11.69
CA GLU A 72 5.90 3.12 13.13
C GLU A 72 5.42 4.55 13.43
N ALA A 73 5.63 5.50 12.52
CA ALA A 73 5.09 6.84 12.66
C ALA A 73 3.56 6.86 12.61
N LEU A 74 2.96 6.09 11.69
CA LEU A 74 1.49 5.95 11.63
C LEU A 74 0.93 5.28 12.88
N ALA A 75 1.59 4.27 13.43
CA ALA A 75 1.18 3.64 14.68
C ALA A 75 1.15 4.62 15.86
N ARG A 76 2.12 5.56 15.94
CA ARG A 76 2.10 6.62 16.96
C ARG A 76 0.90 7.57 16.78
N VAL A 77 0.64 8.01 15.57
CA VAL A 77 -0.53 8.86 15.27
C VAL A 77 -1.84 8.12 15.59
N GLN A 78 -1.94 6.83 15.24
CA GLN A 78 -3.09 6.00 15.58
C GLN A 78 -3.30 5.92 17.10
N ALA A 79 -2.24 5.75 17.89
CA ALA A 79 -2.32 5.74 19.34
C ALA A 79 -2.84 7.07 19.93
N GLU A 80 -2.53 8.20 19.30
CA GLU A 80 -3.04 9.52 19.70
C GLU A 80 -4.51 9.75 19.32
N LEU A 81 -4.96 9.20 18.18
CA LEU A 81 -6.32 9.37 17.67
C LEU A 81 -7.34 8.46 18.38
N ARG A 82 -6.95 7.24 18.75
CA ARG A 82 -7.87 6.25 19.32
C ARG A 82 -8.62 6.71 20.58
N PRO A 83 -7.97 7.34 21.58
CA PRO A 83 -8.66 7.87 22.76
C PRO A 83 -9.72 8.95 22.43
N GLN A 84 -9.59 9.59 21.27
CA GLN A 84 -10.53 10.61 20.78
C GLN A 84 -11.70 10.00 20.00
N GLY A 85 -11.81 8.67 19.94
CA GLY A 85 -12.83 7.99 19.14
C GLY A 85 -12.57 8.11 17.63
N LEU A 86 -11.31 8.25 17.21
CA LEU A 86 -10.89 8.38 15.82
C LEU A 86 -9.92 7.25 15.42
N THR A 87 -9.77 7.00 14.12
CA THR A 87 -8.82 6.05 13.54
C THR A 87 -8.27 6.55 12.22
N LEU A 88 -7.06 6.13 11.87
CA LEU A 88 -6.53 6.26 10.53
C LEU A 88 -7.19 5.26 9.57
N LYS A 89 -7.40 5.69 8.32
CA LYS A 89 -7.74 4.86 7.17
C LYS A 89 -6.80 5.17 6.02
N VAL A 90 -6.02 4.18 5.58
CA VAL A 90 -4.98 4.31 4.56
C VAL A 90 -5.47 3.75 3.23
N PHE A 91 -5.30 4.54 2.17
CA PHE A 91 -5.75 4.21 0.81
C PHE A 91 -4.61 3.73 -0.09
N ASP A 92 -3.43 4.33 0.06
CA ASP A 92 -2.23 3.98 -0.68
C ASP A 92 -0.95 4.34 0.08
N ALA A 93 0.12 3.63 -0.22
CA ALA A 93 1.45 3.86 0.34
C ALA A 93 2.53 3.55 -0.71
N TYR A 94 3.36 2.52 -0.51
CA TYR A 94 4.31 2.11 -1.53
C TYR A 94 3.61 1.81 -2.86
N ARG A 95 3.99 2.56 -3.87
CA ARG A 95 3.50 2.43 -5.24
C ARG A 95 4.66 2.05 -6.14
N PRO A 96 4.72 0.81 -6.67
CA PRO A 96 5.82 0.42 -7.55
C PRO A 96 5.79 1.25 -8.84
N GLN A 97 6.94 1.44 -9.49
CA GLN A 97 7.03 2.28 -10.69
C GLN A 97 6.08 1.81 -11.81
N ARG A 98 5.88 0.49 -11.97
CA ARG A 98 4.90 -0.08 -12.91
C ARG A 98 3.46 0.43 -12.72
N ALA A 99 3.06 0.78 -11.50
CA ALA A 99 1.76 1.40 -11.23
C ALA A 99 1.69 2.83 -11.76
N VAL A 100 2.77 3.60 -11.58
CA VAL A 100 2.90 4.94 -12.15
C VAL A 100 2.88 4.88 -13.68
N ASP A 101 3.59 3.92 -14.27
CA ASP A 101 3.60 3.72 -15.71
C ASP A 101 2.21 3.35 -16.23
N HIS A 102 1.41 2.59 -15.47
CA HIS A 102 0.01 2.34 -15.78
C HIS A 102 -0.82 3.64 -15.78
N PHE A 103 -0.66 4.50 -14.77
CA PHE A 103 -1.34 5.81 -14.76
C PHE A 103 -0.97 6.66 -15.97
N VAL A 104 0.31 6.65 -16.37
CA VAL A 104 0.79 7.34 -17.56
C VAL A 104 0.13 6.75 -18.82
N ARG A 105 0.16 5.44 -19.02
CA ARG A 105 -0.48 4.79 -20.18
C ARG A 105 -1.99 5.09 -20.23
N TRP A 106 -2.69 4.96 -19.11
CA TRP A 106 -4.11 5.28 -19.01
C TRP A 106 -4.39 6.73 -19.42
N SER A 107 -3.52 7.68 -19.06
CA SER A 107 -3.72 9.10 -19.36
C SER A 107 -3.73 9.42 -20.87
N TYR A 108 -2.97 8.66 -21.65
CA TYR A 108 -2.89 8.79 -23.11
C TYR A 108 -3.93 7.94 -23.85
N GLN A 109 -4.61 7.03 -23.15
CA GLN A 109 -5.56 6.09 -23.75
C GLN A 109 -7.01 6.58 -23.63
N GLY A 110 -7.66 6.70 -24.79
CA GLY A 110 -9.12 6.69 -24.96
C GLY A 110 -9.91 7.84 -24.33
N LEU A 111 -11.22 7.82 -24.61
CA LEU A 111 -12.22 8.68 -23.97
C LEU A 111 -12.79 8.05 -22.70
N ASP A 112 -12.25 6.92 -22.24
CA ASP A 112 -12.75 6.23 -21.06
C ASP A 112 -12.67 7.15 -19.84
N GLN A 113 -13.87 7.50 -19.38
CA GLN A 113 -14.17 8.45 -18.33
C GLN A 113 -15.26 7.87 -17.42
N ALA A 114 -15.41 6.54 -17.36
CA ALA A 114 -16.39 5.88 -16.49
C ALA A 114 -16.24 6.33 -15.02
N MET A 115 -14.99 6.54 -14.59
CA MET A 115 -14.66 6.97 -13.23
C MET A 115 -14.65 8.49 -13.03
N LYS A 116 -14.82 9.27 -14.10
CA LYS A 116 -14.82 10.74 -14.04
C LYS A 116 -15.83 11.30 -13.04
N PRO A 117 -17.10 10.86 -13.02
CA PRO A 117 -18.09 11.44 -12.09
C PRO A 117 -17.70 11.30 -10.62
N PHE A 118 -16.88 10.29 -10.29
CA PHE A 118 -16.49 9.98 -8.92
C PHE A 118 -15.14 10.59 -8.52
N PHE A 119 -14.16 10.63 -9.44
CA PHE A 119 -12.77 10.94 -9.09
C PHE A 119 -12.25 12.27 -9.65
N TYR A 120 -12.80 12.74 -10.77
CA TYR A 120 -12.34 13.98 -11.42
C TYR A 120 -13.50 14.67 -12.19
N PRO A 121 -14.64 14.94 -11.55
CA PRO A 121 -15.87 15.38 -12.24
C PRO A 121 -15.65 16.67 -13.03
N GLU A 122 -14.89 17.59 -12.46
CA GLU A 122 -14.68 18.93 -13.01
C GLU A 122 -13.44 19.03 -13.91
N ILE A 123 -12.50 18.09 -13.78
CA ILE A 123 -11.20 18.17 -14.44
C ILE A 123 -11.19 17.30 -15.71
N PRO A 124 -10.90 17.85 -16.89
CA PRO A 124 -10.68 17.04 -18.09
C PRO A 124 -9.49 16.10 -17.87
N LYS A 125 -9.63 14.81 -18.18
CA LYS A 125 -8.58 13.78 -18.00
C LYS A 125 -7.18 14.22 -18.46
N ARG A 126 -7.11 14.88 -19.62
CA ARG A 126 -5.86 15.44 -20.20
C ARG A 126 -5.13 16.46 -19.31
N ARG A 127 -5.83 17.10 -18.37
CA ARG A 127 -5.27 18.11 -17.46
C ARG A 127 -4.73 17.51 -16.15
N LEU A 128 -5.07 16.26 -15.82
CA LEU A 128 -4.65 15.63 -14.54
C LEU A 128 -3.12 15.59 -14.36
N PHE A 129 -2.35 15.41 -15.44
CA PHE A 129 -0.89 15.49 -15.40
C PHE A 129 -0.38 16.93 -15.33
N ALA A 130 -0.92 17.81 -16.17
CA ALA A 130 -0.50 19.22 -16.23
C ALA A 130 -0.77 19.97 -14.91
N GLU A 131 -1.79 19.56 -14.17
CA GLU A 131 -2.16 20.11 -12.87
C GLU A 131 -1.51 19.38 -11.68
N GLY A 132 -0.66 18.38 -11.94
CA GLY A 132 0.13 17.71 -10.92
C GLY A 132 -0.62 16.67 -10.08
N TYR A 133 -1.87 16.32 -10.42
CA TYR A 133 -2.61 15.24 -9.76
C TYR A 133 -2.01 13.87 -10.02
N ILE A 134 -1.35 13.69 -11.19
CA ILE A 134 -0.59 12.48 -11.51
C ILE A 134 0.85 12.86 -11.83
N ALA A 135 1.78 12.31 -11.06
CA ALA A 135 3.21 12.51 -11.27
C ALA A 135 3.82 11.32 -12.02
N SER A 136 4.66 11.59 -13.03
CA SER A 136 5.45 10.55 -13.74
C SER A 136 6.55 9.92 -12.88
N ARG A 137 6.94 10.60 -11.79
CA ARG A 137 7.76 10.07 -10.71
C ARG A 137 7.09 10.37 -9.38
N SER A 138 6.67 9.32 -8.68
CA SER A 138 5.91 9.46 -7.43
C SER A 138 6.81 9.37 -6.20
N GLY A 139 6.53 10.18 -5.18
CA GLY A 139 7.13 10.01 -3.85
C GLY A 139 6.78 8.66 -3.22
N HIS A 140 5.62 8.10 -3.57
CA HIS A 140 5.16 6.79 -3.13
C HIS A 140 6.12 5.65 -3.47
N SER A 141 6.86 5.76 -4.58
CA SER A 141 7.84 4.74 -4.97
C SER A 141 9.01 4.62 -3.98
N ARG A 142 9.19 5.59 -3.06
CA ARG A 142 10.19 5.53 -1.97
C ARG A 142 9.66 4.87 -0.70
N GLY A 143 8.36 4.58 -0.60
CA GLY A 143 7.76 3.85 0.53
C GLY A 143 7.50 4.65 1.81
N SER A 144 7.75 5.96 1.83
CA SER A 144 7.49 6.84 2.99
C SER A 144 6.49 7.95 2.66
N THR A 145 5.65 7.75 1.66
CA THR A 145 4.51 8.61 1.32
C THR A 145 3.24 7.79 1.46
N VAL A 146 2.18 8.40 1.98
CA VAL A 146 0.93 7.74 2.32
C VAL A 146 -0.25 8.64 1.98
N ASP A 147 -1.27 8.04 1.36
CA ASP A 147 -2.57 8.66 1.14
C ASP A 147 -3.53 8.12 2.20
N LEU A 148 -4.07 8.99 3.06
CA LEU A 148 -4.90 8.58 4.19
C LEU A 148 -5.97 9.61 4.54
N THR A 149 -6.91 9.20 5.38
CA THR A 149 -7.85 10.06 6.09
C THR A 149 -7.93 9.66 7.57
N ILE A 150 -8.58 10.52 8.36
CA ILE A 150 -9.08 10.18 9.69
C ILE A 150 -10.56 9.82 9.56
N ALA A 151 -11.01 8.81 10.30
CA ALA A 151 -12.40 8.37 10.36
C ALA A 151 -12.84 8.17 11.83
N PRO A 152 -14.15 8.19 12.12
CA PRO A 152 -14.65 7.77 13.44
C PRO A 152 -14.26 6.32 13.74
N LEU A 153 -13.95 6.03 15.00
CA LEU A 153 -13.69 4.67 15.46
C LEU A 153 -14.96 3.82 15.30
N GLY A 154 -14.81 2.61 14.76
CA GLY A 154 -15.94 1.74 14.43
C GLY A 154 -16.60 2.04 13.07
N HIS A 155 -16.08 3.02 12.31
CA HIS A 155 -16.44 3.19 10.91
C HIS A 155 -16.05 1.93 10.13
N VAL A 156 -17.03 1.20 9.64
CA VAL A 156 -16.85 0.06 8.73
C VAL A 156 -16.78 0.61 7.30
N PRO A 157 -15.84 0.16 6.45
CA PRO A 157 -15.67 0.62 5.08
C PRO A 157 -16.93 0.50 4.22
#